data_AF-A0A0G0R572-F1
#
_entry.id   AF-A0A0G0R572-F1
#
_cell.length_a   1.000
_cell.length_b   1.000
_cell.length_c   1.000
_cell.angle_alpha   90.00
_cell.angle_beta   90.00
_cell.angle_gamma   90.00
#
_symmetry.space_group_name_H-M   'P 1'
#
loop_
_entity.id
_entity.type
_entity.pdbx_description
1 polymer ?
#
loop_
_entity_poly.entity_id
_entity_poly.type
_entity_poly.pdbx_seq_one_letter_code
_entity_poly.pdbx_strand_id
1 'polypeptide(L)'
;MENNDQNNLSAPLKENPATDSAISTQNASPQIKTANLNQKRDELLSSGQIKEEVLSYLNELGEENYPPFAENTSTPREEEKNTVKQSIVRTFKSDAEEAIKTERMSSVSIAIAEEKRRQKYQKTSPSNDAPKSKKALLFITSLLFVLAGIGAFNFNYIKEKVSVAPTTKKSLRPTLLLTADSNSELNLSDFGKKDAGNFLSKFINTADFESNSIQNIYIAKTILEKEKETKKLVGTKEFLPLISSKIPDILFRSLSPEYMLGIHSWNGNQPFIILKTESYENAFAGMLSWEKNIAGDLSALFPRNIPPLTQEITATTEQVLSYKKDFEDVLVKNKDTRALRDENGEIFLIYSLPDKETVIITSNTDTLSELLDRLTRSRAVR
;
A
#
# COMPACT_ATOMS: atom_id res chain seq x y z
N MET A 1 -1.69 78.61 22.22
CA MET A 1 -0.67 77.57 22.48
C MET A 1 -1.34 76.21 22.26
N GLU A 2 -1.80 75.86 21.05
CA GLU A 2 -1.06 75.77 19.75
C GLU A 2 0.04 74.69 19.81
N ASN A 3 0.23 73.78 18.84
CA ASN A 3 -0.38 73.52 17.52
C ASN A 3 -0.57 71.99 17.35
N ASN A 4 -1.55 71.43 16.64
CA ASN A 4 -2.08 71.62 15.27
C ASN A 4 -1.30 70.87 14.16
N ASP A 5 -1.86 69.71 13.80
CA ASP A 5 -2.08 69.14 12.46
C ASP A 5 -0.96 68.80 11.42
N GLN A 6 -1.32 67.77 10.64
CA GLN A 6 -0.87 67.32 9.32
C GLN A 6 0.44 66.50 9.21
N ASN A 7 0.29 65.22 8.80
CA ASN A 7 0.40 64.95 7.37
C ASN A 7 -0.29 63.67 6.86
N ASN A 8 -0.71 63.75 5.60
CA ASN A 8 -1.47 62.77 4.82
C ASN A 8 -0.50 61.87 4.01
N LEU A 9 -0.82 60.59 3.80
CA LEU A 9 -0.58 59.97 2.50
C LEU A 9 -1.51 58.78 2.22
N SER A 10 -2.27 58.91 1.13
CA SER A 10 -3.17 57.87 0.61
C SER A 10 -2.44 56.97 -0.40
N ALA A 11 -2.75 55.68 -0.42
CA ALA A 11 -2.25 54.73 -1.43
C ALA A 11 -3.43 54.01 -2.12
N PRO A 12 -3.62 54.14 -3.45
CA PRO A 12 -4.68 53.45 -4.17
C PRO A 12 -4.25 52.04 -4.60
N LEU A 13 -5.17 51.08 -4.43
CA LEU A 13 -5.07 49.77 -5.07
C LEU A 13 -5.16 49.93 -6.59
N LYS A 14 -4.18 49.39 -7.33
CA LYS A 14 -4.29 49.19 -8.77
C LYS A 14 -4.85 47.81 -9.06
N GLU A 15 -5.98 47.78 -9.75
CA GLU A 15 -6.44 46.61 -10.49
C GLU A 15 -5.40 46.22 -11.56
N ASN A 16 -5.36 44.93 -11.91
CA ASN A 16 -4.77 44.48 -13.16
C ASN A 16 -5.61 43.32 -13.72
N PRO A 17 -6.22 43.44 -14.92
CA PRO A 17 -7.12 42.44 -15.45
C PRO A 17 -6.42 41.36 -16.28
N ALA A 18 -7.04 40.18 -16.30
CA ALA A 18 -7.04 39.15 -17.35
C ALA A 18 -5.82 38.97 -18.28
N THR A 19 -5.25 37.76 -18.25
CA THR A 19 -4.82 37.06 -19.47
C THR A 19 -5.31 35.62 -19.47
N ASP A 20 -5.47 35.09 -20.69
CA ASP A 20 -6.34 33.98 -21.08
C ASP A 20 -5.53 32.69 -21.37
N SER A 21 -6.26 31.63 -21.73
CA SER A 21 -5.82 30.40 -22.42
C SER A 21 -5.05 29.33 -21.64
N ALA A 22 -5.69 28.15 -21.49
CA ALA A 22 -5.21 26.92 -22.13
C ALA A 22 -6.31 25.84 -22.16
N ILE A 23 -6.60 25.34 -23.36
CA ILE A 23 -7.56 24.25 -23.63
C ILE A 23 -6.95 22.90 -23.23
N SER A 24 -7.73 22.01 -22.62
CA SER A 24 -7.38 20.59 -22.52
C SER A 24 -8.59 19.70 -22.79
N THR A 25 -8.73 19.28 -24.05
CA THR A 25 -9.75 18.33 -24.50
C THR A 25 -9.16 16.94 -24.68
N GLN A 26 -9.82 15.96 -24.06
CA GLN A 26 -10.01 14.57 -24.53
C GLN A 26 -8.81 13.82 -25.14
N ASN A 27 -8.37 12.75 -24.47
CA ASN A 27 -8.01 11.51 -25.16
C ASN A 27 -8.00 10.28 -24.23
N ALA A 28 -9.07 9.49 -24.27
CA ALA A 28 -9.10 8.10 -23.79
C ALA A 28 -10.36 7.36 -24.26
N SER A 29 -10.30 6.68 -25.41
CA SER A 29 -11.24 5.61 -25.77
C SER A 29 -10.58 4.25 -25.60
N PRO A 30 -11.24 3.27 -24.96
CA PRO A 30 -10.96 1.87 -25.18
C PRO A 30 -12.22 1.13 -25.67
N GLN A 31 -12.25 0.81 -26.97
CA GLN A 31 -13.10 -0.26 -27.48
C GLN A 31 -12.25 -1.46 -27.92
N ILE A 32 -12.88 -2.64 -27.85
CA ILE A 32 -12.45 -3.94 -28.41
C ILE A 32 -11.31 -4.67 -27.66
N LYS A 33 -11.71 -5.67 -26.85
CA LYS A 33 -11.27 -7.07 -27.03
C LYS A 33 -12.17 -8.07 -26.30
N THR A 34 -13.33 -8.37 -26.89
CA THR A 34 -14.19 -9.53 -26.56
C THR A 34 -13.66 -10.86 -27.11
N ALA A 35 -12.40 -10.91 -27.56
CA ALA A 35 -11.80 -12.03 -28.28
C ALA A 35 -11.47 -13.28 -27.41
N ASN A 36 -11.63 -13.22 -26.09
CA ASN A 36 -11.12 -14.23 -25.15
C ASN A 36 -12.12 -15.29 -24.68
N LEU A 37 -13.37 -15.30 -25.17
CA LEU A 37 -14.30 -16.41 -24.86
C LEU A 37 -14.04 -17.66 -25.72
N ASN A 38 -13.70 -17.49 -27.00
CA ASN A 38 -13.51 -18.63 -27.91
C ASN A 38 -12.24 -19.44 -27.56
N GLN A 39 -11.18 -18.77 -27.11
CA GLN A 39 -9.96 -19.44 -26.64
C GLN A 39 -10.21 -20.29 -25.37
N LYS A 40 -11.19 -19.90 -24.55
CA LYS A 40 -11.60 -20.65 -23.35
C LYS A 40 -12.43 -21.91 -23.67
N ARG A 41 -13.03 -21.98 -24.86
CA ARG A 41 -13.68 -23.21 -25.36
C ARG A 41 -12.64 -24.31 -25.62
N ASP A 42 -11.50 -23.94 -26.19
CA ASP A 42 -10.46 -24.89 -26.59
C ASP A 42 -9.64 -25.38 -25.37
N GLU A 43 -9.58 -24.59 -24.28
CA GLU A 43 -9.11 -25.07 -22.96
C GLU A 43 -10.03 -26.14 -22.33
N LEU A 44 -11.35 -26.09 -22.56
CA LEU A 44 -12.30 -27.08 -22.03
C LEU A 44 -12.16 -28.45 -22.72
N LEU A 45 -11.83 -28.45 -24.01
CA LEU A 45 -11.47 -29.66 -24.77
C LEU A 45 -10.14 -30.28 -24.30
N SER A 46 -9.21 -29.46 -23.80
CA SER A 46 -7.91 -29.88 -23.26
C SER A 46 -7.99 -30.41 -21.81
N SER A 47 -8.98 -29.98 -21.02
CA SER A 47 -9.07 -30.23 -19.58
C SER A 47 -9.93 -31.44 -19.16
N GLY A 48 -10.29 -32.33 -20.09
CA GLY A 48 -10.81 -33.66 -19.76
C GLY A 48 -12.34 -33.76 -19.53
N GLN A 49 -13.14 -32.89 -20.17
CA GLN A 49 -14.62 -32.99 -20.14
C GLN A 49 -15.23 -34.09 -21.05
N ILE A 50 -14.42 -34.94 -21.68
CA ILE A 50 -14.90 -36.05 -22.52
C ILE A 50 -14.99 -37.32 -21.66
N LYS A 51 -16.18 -37.61 -21.11
CA LYS A 51 -16.39 -38.84 -20.32
C LYS A 51 -17.66 -39.65 -20.56
N GLU A 52 -18.61 -39.20 -21.38
CA GLU A 52 -19.83 -39.99 -21.66
C GLU A 52 -19.99 -40.40 -23.13
N GLU A 53 -19.48 -39.63 -24.10
CA GLU A 53 -19.68 -39.93 -25.53
C GLU A 53 -18.79 -41.08 -26.04
N VAL A 54 -17.71 -41.42 -25.34
CA VAL A 54 -16.81 -42.56 -25.68
C VAL A 54 -17.31 -43.88 -25.08
N LEU A 55 -18.11 -43.83 -24.01
CA LEU A 55 -18.68 -45.03 -23.37
C LEU A 55 -19.83 -45.64 -24.18
N SER A 56 -20.43 -44.90 -25.11
CA SER A 56 -21.45 -45.43 -26.03
C SER A 56 -20.87 -46.37 -27.09
N TYR A 57 -19.63 -46.14 -27.53
CA TYR A 57 -18.97 -46.91 -28.60
C TYR A 57 -18.37 -48.26 -28.13
N LEU A 58 -18.16 -48.44 -26.83
CA LEU A 58 -17.56 -49.66 -26.26
C LEU A 58 -18.58 -50.71 -25.80
N ASN A 59 -19.87 -50.37 -25.82
CA ASN A 59 -20.98 -51.27 -25.44
C ASN A 59 -21.61 -52.02 -26.63
N GLU A 60 -21.11 -51.85 -27.85
CA GLU A 60 -21.70 -52.43 -29.08
C GLU A 60 -20.94 -53.64 -29.64
N LEU A 61 -19.86 -54.10 -28.99
CA LEU A 61 -19.10 -55.30 -29.36
C LEU A 61 -19.00 -56.28 -28.18
N GLY A 62 -20.01 -57.13 -28.06
CA GLY A 62 -20.09 -58.21 -27.08
C GLY A 62 -19.17 -59.41 -27.38
N GLU A 63 -18.95 -60.23 -26.36
CA GLU A 63 -17.97 -61.32 -26.32
C GLU A 63 -18.39 -62.62 -27.07
N GLU A 64 -17.49 -63.61 -26.99
CA GLU A 64 -17.63 -65.05 -27.27
C GLU A 64 -17.53 -65.54 -28.73
N ASN A 65 -16.39 -66.14 -29.07
CA ASN A 65 -16.24 -67.61 -28.97
C ASN A 65 -14.77 -68.09 -29.10
N TYR A 66 -14.35 -69.01 -28.23
CA TYR A 66 -13.01 -69.63 -28.15
C TYR A 66 -12.93 -70.91 -29.04
N PRO A 67 -11.74 -71.42 -29.45
CA PRO A 67 -11.04 -72.42 -28.62
C PRO A 67 -9.47 -72.37 -28.67
N PRO A 68 -8.75 -73.18 -27.84
CA PRO A 68 -7.31 -73.01 -27.55
C PRO A 68 -6.39 -74.20 -27.96
N PHE A 69 -5.09 -74.11 -27.61
CA PHE A 69 -3.98 -75.08 -27.80
C PHE A 69 -3.48 -75.25 -29.27
N ALA A 70 -2.25 -75.69 -29.58
CA ALA A 70 -1.21 -76.35 -28.79
C ALA A 70 0.25 -76.00 -29.22
N GLU A 71 1.20 -76.83 -28.79
CA GLU A 71 2.65 -76.65 -28.70
C GLU A 71 3.50 -77.08 -29.93
N ASN A 72 4.61 -76.35 -30.15
CA ASN A 72 6.00 -76.87 -30.33
C ASN A 72 6.52 -77.51 -31.66
N THR A 73 7.84 -77.32 -31.85
CA THR A 73 8.86 -78.13 -32.57
C THR A 73 9.37 -77.82 -34.00
N SER A 74 10.72 -77.80 -34.07
CA SER A 74 11.63 -78.29 -35.13
C SER A 74 12.25 -77.34 -36.19
N THR A 75 13.56 -77.10 -36.02
CA THR A 75 14.57 -76.72 -37.04
C THR A 75 15.16 -77.96 -37.72
N PRO A 76 15.59 -77.89 -39.00
CA PRO A 76 17.03 -77.86 -39.38
C PRO A 76 17.31 -77.13 -40.74
N ARG A 77 18.47 -77.21 -41.45
CA ARG A 77 19.91 -76.97 -41.13
C ARG A 77 20.78 -77.11 -42.42
N GLU A 78 21.81 -76.26 -42.62
CA GLU A 78 22.97 -76.44 -43.56
C GLU A 78 22.71 -76.42 -45.11
N GLU A 79 23.69 -76.27 -46.04
CA GLU A 79 25.18 -76.21 -45.98
C GLU A 79 25.83 -75.36 -47.13
N GLU A 80 27.17 -75.26 -47.13
CA GLU A 80 28.06 -74.52 -48.07
C GLU A 80 28.39 -75.24 -49.41
N LYS A 81 29.10 -74.56 -50.35
CA LYS A 81 30.51 -74.94 -50.71
C LYS A 81 31.27 -74.04 -51.71
N ASN A 82 32.43 -73.55 -51.24
CA ASN A 82 33.77 -73.43 -51.85
C ASN A 82 34.04 -73.54 -53.38
N THR A 83 35.00 -72.74 -53.88
CA THR A 83 36.32 -73.26 -54.38
C THR A 83 37.38 -72.17 -54.61
N VAL A 84 38.66 -72.55 -54.49
CA VAL A 84 39.87 -71.69 -54.61
C VAL A 84 40.72 -72.16 -55.80
N LYS A 85 41.44 -71.24 -56.48
CA LYS A 85 42.57 -71.59 -57.37
C LYS A 85 43.68 -70.52 -57.33
N GLN A 86 44.91 -70.93 -56.98
CA GLN A 86 46.10 -70.07 -56.98
C GLN A 86 46.98 -70.32 -58.22
N SER A 87 47.65 -69.28 -58.73
CA SER A 87 49.13 -69.20 -58.85
C SER A 87 49.59 -68.11 -59.82
N ILE A 88 50.49 -67.26 -59.35
CA ILE A 88 51.82 -66.88 -59.92
C ILE A 88 52.35 -65.77 -59.00
N VAL A 89 53.51 -66.00 -58.38
CA VAL A 89 54.08 -65.08 -57.38
C VAL A 89 54.91 -64.02 -58.08
N ARG A 90 54.43 -62.77 -58.10
CA ARG A 90 55.31 -61.60 -58.32
C ARG A 90 56.16 -61.36 -57.08
N THR A 91 57.40 -60.91 -57.27
CA THR A 91 58.26 -60.48 -56.16
C THR A 91 58.53 -58.99 -56.25
N PHE A 92 58.46 -58.29 -55.12
CA PHE A 92 58.69 -56.84 -55.01
C PHE A 92 60.03 -56.38 -55.58
N LYS A 93 61.04 -57.26 -55.66
CA LYS A 93 62.32 -56.94 -56.31
C LYS A 93 62.16 -56.70 -57.81
N SER A 94 61.38 -57.53 -58.49
CA SER A 94 61.16 -57.41 -59.95
C SER A 94 60.33 -56.16 -60.28
N ASP A 95 59.25 -55.92 -59.53
CA ASP A 95 58.40 -54.74 -59.73
C ASP A 95 59.18 -53.42 -59.43
N ALA A 96 60.15 -53.44 -58.50
CA ALA A 96 61.01 -52.28 -58.21
C ALA A 96 62.07 -52.02 -59.30
N GLU A 97 62.69 -53.06 -59.87
CA GLU A 97 63.64 -52.90 -60.99
C GLU A 97 62.92 -52.42 -62.27
N GLU A 98 61.71 -52.91 -62.54
CA GLU A 98 60.88 -52.46 -63.66
C GLU A 98 60.48 -50.98 -63.53
N ALA A 99 60.04 -50.54 -62.34
CA ALA A 99 59.64 -49.16 -62.08
C ALA A 99 60.79 -48.14 -62.27
N ILE A 100 61.98 -48.45 -61.74
CA ILE A 100 63.17 -47.58 -61.89
C ILE A 100 63.58 -47.44 -63.37
N LYS A 101 63.48 -48.54 -64.13
CA LYS A 101 63.88 -48.59 -65.55
C LYS A 101 62.87 -47.93 -66.48
N THR A 102 61.58 -47.96 -66.14
CA THR A 102 60.48 -47.48 -67.00
C THR A 102 60.16 -45.99 -66.77
N GLU A 103 60.22 -45.50 -65.52
CA GLU A 103 59.79 -44.13 -65.19
C GLU A 103 60.94 -43.10 -65.05
N ARG A 104 62.19 -43.47 -65.32
CA ARG A 104 63.39 -42.60 -65.19
C ARG A 104 63.49 -41.89 -63.83
N MET A 105 63.08 -42.54 -62.74
CA MET A 105 63.12 -41.96 -61.40
C MET A 105 64.57 -41.80 -60.91
N SER A 106 65.05 -40.55 -60.86
CA SER A 106 66.38 -40.22 -60.30
C SER A 106 66.46 -40.55 -58.80
N SER A 107 67.63 -40.98 -58.34
CA SER A 107 67.92 -41.27 -56.92
C SER A 107 67.59 -40.11 -55.97
N VAL A 108 67.63 -38.87 -56.48
CA VAL A 108 67.22 -37.65 -55.76
C VAL A 108 65.73 -37.68 -55.40
N SER A 109 64.86 -38.22 -56.28
CA SER A 109 63.42 -38.33 -56.01
C SER A 109 63.11 -39.35 -54.90
N ILE A 110 63.91 -40.42 -54.82
CA ILE A 110 63.82 -41.44 -53.77
C ILE A 110 64.27 -40.85 -52.42
N ALA A 111 65.34 -40.05 -52.40
CA ALA A 111 65.77 -39.34 -51.20
C ALA A 111 64.69 -38.35 -50.68
N ILE A 112 64.07 -37.56 -51.57
CA ILE A 112 62.97 -36.64 -51.22
C ILE A 112 61.73 -37.41 -50.71
N ALA A 113 61.42 -38.57 -51.29
CA ALA A 113 60.33 -39.42 -50.84
C ALA A 113 60.59 -40.03 -49.45
N GLU A 114 61.80 -40.51 -49.19
CA GLU A 114 62.21 -41.06 -47.89
C GLU A 114 62.30 -39.95 -46.82
N GLU A 115 62.70 -38.73 -47.17
CA GLU A 115 62.64 -37.60 -46.23
C GLU A 115 61.19 -37.21 -45.89
N LYS A 116 60.29 -37.16 -46.87
CA LYS A 116 58.84 -37.02 -46.61
C LYS A 116 58.28 -38.17 -45.77
N ARG A 117 58.80 -39.40 -45.92
CA ARG A 117 58.42 -40.56 -45.08
C ARG A 117 58.94 -40.39 -43.65
N ARG A 118 60.19 -39.96 -43.45
CA ARG A 118 60.78 -39.68 -42.13
C ARG A 118 60.05 -38.54 -41.41
N GLN A 119 59.67 -37.48 -42.11
CA GLN A 119 58.85 -36.40 -41.56
C GLN A 119 57.43 -36.87 -41.16
N LYS A 120 56.84 -37.86 -41.86
CA LYS A 120 55.60 -38.52 -41.42
C LYS A 120 55.80 -39.40 -40.18
N TYR A 121 56.90 -40.16 -40.11
CA TYR A 121 57.18 -41.07 -38.98
C TYR A 121 57.63 -40.36 -37.68
N GLN A 122 58.20 -39.14 -37.76
CA GLN A 122 58.47 -38.33 -36.57
C GLN A 122 57.21 -37.69 -35.95
N LYS A 123 56.05 -37.77 -36.62
CA LYS A 123 54.76 -37.25 -36.10
C LYS A 123 53.88 -38.29 -35.40
N THR A 124 54.37 -39.51 -35.20
CA THR A 124 53.65 -40.59 -34.51
C THR A 124 54.43 -41.10 -33.30
N SER A 125 54.62 -40.21 -32.32
CA SER A 125 54.76 -40.61 -30.91
C SER A 125 53.50 -40.11 -30.19
N PRO A 126 52.88 -40.87 -29.28
CA PRO A 126 51.67 -40.45 -28.58
C PRO A 126 52.01 -39.38 -27.53
N SER A 127 52.18 -38.13 -27.97
CA SER A 127 52.13 -36.97 -27.10
C SER A 127 50.76 -36.94 -26.44
N ASN A 128 50.75 -37.17 -25.13
CA ASN A 128 49.55 -37.14 -24.30
C ASN A 128 49.16 -35.69 -23.93
N ASP A 129 49.44 -34.74 -24.85
CA ASP A 129 49.11 -33.33 -24.73
C ASP A 129 47.74 -33.06 -25.36
N ALA A 130 46.70 -33.57 -24.70
CA ALA A 130 45.44 -32.84 -24.71
C ALA A 130 45.77 -31.41 -24.26
N PRO A 131 45.55 -30.37 -25.10
CA PRO A 131 46.11 -29.05 -24.85
C PRO A 131 45.63 -28.56 -23.50
N LYS A 132 46.58 -28.30 -22.58
CA LYS A 132 46.29 -27.99 -21.16
C LYS A 132 45.33 -26.80 -21.03
N SER A 133 45.32 -25.90 -22.01
CA SER A 133 44.35 -24.81 -22.16
C SER A 133 42.90 -25.25 -22.36
N LYS A 134 42.59 -26.35 -23.08
CA LYS A 134 41.20 -26.83 -23.23
C LYS A 134 40.65 -27.44 -21.95
N LYS A 135 41.47 -28.18 -21.19
CA LYS A 135 41.09 -28.67 -19.86
C LYS A 135 40.94 -27.52 -18.86
N ALA A 136 41.86 -26.54 -18.87
CA ALA A 136 41.74 -25.33 -18.06
C ALA A 136 40.49 -24.50 -18.42
N LEU A 137 40.18 -24.33 -19.72
CA LEU A 137 38.97 -23.65 -20.18
C LEU A 137 37.70 -24.35 -19.68
N LEU A 138 37.63 -25.69 -19.77
CA LEU A 138 36.52 -26.48 -19.24
C LEU A 138 36.37 -26.33 -17.72
N PHE A 139 37.48 -26.29 -16.97
CA PHE A 139 37.44 -26.02 -15.52
C PHE A 139 36.95 -24.60 -15.20
N ILE A 140 37.42 -23.58 -15.92
CA ILE A 140 37.00 -22.19 -15.73
C ILE A 140 35.52 -22.01 -16.07
N THR A 141 35.04 -22.59 -17.18
CA THR A 141 33.62 -22.54 -17.55
C THR A 141 32.75 -23.29 -16.55
N SER A 142 33.19 -24.46 -16.07
CA SER A 142 32.48 -25.23 -15.03
C SER A 142 32.38 -24.43 -13.73
N LEU A 143 33.47 -23.82 -13.28
CA LEU A 143 33.49 -22.96 -12.09
C LEU A 143 32.56 -21.75 -12.25
N LEU A 144 32.54 -21.13 -13.43
CA LEU A 144 31.64 -20.00 -13.73
C LEU A 144 30.17 -20.42 -13.73
N PHE A 145 29.82 -21.61 -14.23
CA PHE A 145 28.47 -22.16 -14.12
C PHE A 145 28.07 -22.47 -12.67
N VAL A 146 28.99 -22.99 -11.84
CA VAL A 146 28.73 -23.23 -10.41
C VAL A 146 28.49 -21.91 -9.67
N LEU A 147 29.33 -20.89 -9.91
CA LEU A 147 29.16 -19.55 -9.32
C LEU A 147 27.87 -18.86 -9.80
N ALA A 148 27.51 -18.98 -11.08
CA ALA A 148 26.25 -18.48 -11.61
C ALA A 148 25.04 -19.22 -11.00
N GLY A 149 25.12 -20.53 -10.79
CA GLY A 149 24.10 -21.33 -10.12
C GLY A 149 23.91 -20.91 -8.66
N ILE A 150 25.00 -20.73 -7.91
CA ILE A 150 24.96 -20.22 -6.52
C ILE A 150 24.37 -18.80 -6.48
N GLY A 151 24.76 -17.92 -7.41
CA GLY A 151 24.20 -16.57 -7.53
C GLY A 151 22.70 -16.57 -7.83
N ALA A 152 22.25 -17.38 -8.79
CA ALA A 152 20.83 -17.53 -9.13
C ALA A 152 20.01 -18.14 -7.99
N PHE A 153 20.57 -19.11 -7.26
CA PHE A 153 19.93 -19.71 -6.08
C PHE A 153 19.74 -18.69 -4.95
N ASN A 154 20.81 -17.95 -4.60
CA ASN A 154 20.73 -16.88 -3.59
C ASN A 154 19.77 -15.76 -4.02
N PHE A 155 19.76 -15.37 -5.30
CA PHE A 155 18.85 -14.36 -5.83
C PHE A 155 17.37 -14.76 -5.71
N ASN A 156 17.04 -16.03 -5.98
CA ASN A 156 15.67 -16.54 -5.78
C ASN A 156 15.30 -16.67 -4.29
N TYR A 157 16.21 -17.17 -3.45
CA TYR A 157 15.98 -17.30 -2.02
C TYR A 157 15.81 -15.92 -1.32
N ILE A 158 16.49 -14.88 -1.80
CA ILE A 158 16.26 -13.50 -1.36
C ILE A 158 14.92 -12.97 -1.88
N LYS A 159 14.52 -13.26 -3.13
CA LYS A 159 13.22 -12.86 -3.67
C LYS A 159 12.04 -13.50 -2.92
N GLU A 160 12.10 -14.77 -2.54
CA GLU A 160 11.05 -15.42 -1.75
C GLU A 160 10.84 -14.73 -0.39
N LYS A 161 11.92 -14.23 0.25
CA LYS A 161 11.84 -13.49 1.51
C LYS A 161 11.44 -12.01 1.37
N VAL A 162 11.33 -11.50 0.14
CA VAL A 162 10.93 -10.11 -0.15
C VAL A 162 9.50 -10.02 -0.71
N SER A 163 8.83 -11.15 -0.98
CA SER A 163 7.39 -11.17 -1.31
C SER A 163 6.49 -11.06 -0.07
N VAL A 164 6.76 -10.07 0.78
CA VAL A 164 5.66 -9.43 1.53
C VAL A 164 4.85 -8.65 0.50
N ALA A 165 3.78 -9.29 -0.02
CA ALA A 165 2.77 -8.56 -0.78
C ALA A 165 2.39 -7.33 0.05
N PRO A 166 2.46 -6.10 -0.50
CA PRO A 166 2.10 -4.92 0.26
C PRO A 166 0.65 -5.10 0.67
N THR A 167 0.43 -5.33 1.97
CA THR A 167 -0.90 -5.24 2.55
C THR A 167 -1.32 -3.81 2.28
N THR A 168 -2.21 -3.65 1.30
CA THR A 168 -2.83 -2.37 1.00
C THR A 168 -3.58 -1.97 2.25
N LYS A 169 -2.91 -1.23 3.15
CA LYS A 169 -3.48 -0.71 4.38
C LYS A 169 -4.70 0.05 3.94
N LYS A 170 -5.89 -0.50 4.19
CA LYS A 170 -7.15 0.11 3.81
C LYS A 170 -7.19 1.44 4.54
N SER A 171 -6.87 2.51 3.81
CA SER A 171 -6.70 3.85 4.39
C SER A 171 -8.02 4.22 5.04
N LEU A 172 -8.01 4.27 6.37
CA LEU A 172 -9.17 4.60 7.16
C LEU A 172 -9.40 6.11 7.00
N ARG A 173 -10.44 6.47 6.25
CA ARG A 173 -10.83 7.88 6.05
C ARG A 173 -11.94 8.22 7.04
N PRO A 174 -11.79 9.29 7.86
CA PRO A 174 -12.87 9.75 8.74
C PRO A 174 -14.03 10.32 7.92
N THR A 175 -15.26 10.17 8.43
CA THR A 175 -16.42 10.90 7.91
C THR A 175 -16.31 12.36 8.35
N LEU A 176 -15.89 13.24 7.43
CA LEU A 176 -15.81 14.67 7.69
C LEU A 176 -17.21 15.31 7.74
N LEU A 177 -17.50 16.01 8.85
CA LEU A 177 -18.75 16.75 9.03
C LEU A 177 -18.72 18.12 8.30
N LEU A 178 -17.53 18.74 8.19
CA LEU A 178 -17.24 19.88 7.32
C LEU A 178 -15.86 19.75 6.67
N THR A 179 -15.57 20.63 5.72
CA THR A 179 -14.27 20.65 5.01
C THR A 179 -13.14 21.05 5.94
N ALA A 180 -12.21 20.13 6.22
CA ALA A 180 -10.95 20.39 6.90
C ALA A 180 -9.79 20.47 5.90
N ASP A 181 -8.80 21.28 6.22
CA ASP A 181 -7.63 21.55 5.37
C ASP A 181 -6.56 20.47 5.57
N SER A 182 -6.45 19.93 6.78
CA SER A 182 -5.59 18.79 7.12
C SER A 182 -6.30 17.78 8.04
N ASN A 183 -5.74 16.57 8.14
CA ASN A 183 -6.28 15.47 8.95
C ASN A 183 -5.15 14.78 9.74
N SER A 184 -5.30 14.70 11.07
CA SER A 184 -4.39 13.99 11.97
C SER A 184 -5.04 12.75 12.56
N GLU A 185 -4.35 11.61 12.48
CA GLU A 185 -4.75 10.36 13.14
C GLU A 185 -4.10 10.27 14.52
N LEU A 186 -4.90 10.00 15.55
CA LEU A 186 -4.41 9.59 16.87
C LEU A 186 -4.76 8.12 17.09
N ASN A 187 -3.80 7.26 17.43
CA ASN A 187 -4.12 5.86 17.74
C ASN A 187 -4.57 5.77 19.21
N LEU A 188 -5.64 5.02 19.49
CA LEU A 188 -6.15 4.83 20.85
C LEU A 188 -5.09 4.23 21.80
N SER A 189 -4.11 3.51 21.26
CA SER A 189 -2.96 2.96 21.98
C SER A 189 -1.97 4.02 22.49
N ASP A 190 -1.94 5.21 21.87
CA ASP A 190 -1.02 6.30 22.21
C ASP A 190 -1.49 7.04 23.48
N PHE A 191 -2.79 6.99 23.76
CA PHE A 191 -3.40 7.46 25.01
C PHE A 191 -3.03 6.46 26.12
N GLY A 192 -1.93 6.74 26.83
CA GLY A 192 -1.44 5.91 27.93
C GLY A 192 -2.53 5.61 28.97
N LYS A 193 -2.42 4.45 29.64
CA LYS A 193 -3.45 3.70 30.40
C LYS A 193 -4.44 4.46 31.32
N LYS A 194 -4.23 5.74 31.63
CA LYS A 194 -5.09 6.55 32.52
C LYS A 194 -5.27 8.02 32.12
N ASP A 195 -4.75 8.49 30.99
CA ASP A 195 -4.64 9.95 30.77
C ASP A 195 -4.86 10.41 29.32
N ALA A 196 -6.02 10.05 28.77
CA ALA A 196 -6.38 10.48 27.43
C ALA A 196 -6.62 12.01 27.33
N GLY A 197 -7.10 12.61 28.42
CA GLY A 197 -7.33 14.06 28.53
C GLY A 197 -6.04 14.87 28.42
N ASN A 198 -5.01 14.60 29.23
CA ASN A 198 -3.79 15.39 29.19
C ASN A 198 -2.96 15.12 27.92
N PHE A 199 -3.02 13.91 27.35
CA PHE A 199 -2.43 13.66 26.02
C PHE A 199 -3.05 14.58 24.96
N LEU A 200 -4.38 14.69 24.94
CA LEU A 200 -5.10 15.48 23.96
C LEU A 200 -4.93 16.99 24.19
N SER A 201 -4.96 17.44 25.46
CA SER A 201 -4.62 18.81 25.84
C SER A 201 -3.21 19.19 25.39
N LYS A 202 -2.22 18.31 25.62
CA LYS A 202 -0.85 18.53 25.17
C LYS A 202 -0.77 18.58 23.64
N PHE A 203 -1.47 17.69 22.93
CA PHE A 203 -1.52 17.72 21.47
C PHE A 203 -2.06 19.07 20.96
N ILE A 204 -3.21 19.52 21.49
CA ILE A 204 -3.83 20.81 21.12
C ILE A 204 -2.88 21.99 21.38
N ASN A 205 -2.18 22.00 22.52
CA ASN A 205 -1.35 23.13 22.94
C ASN A 205 0.07 23.15 22.37
N THR A 206 0.59 22.04 21.83
CA THR A 206 1.99 21.94 21.36
C THR A 206 2.16 21.69 19.87
N ALA A 207 1.09 21.33 19.16
CA ALA A 207 1.13 21.16 17.73
C ALA A 207 1.13 22.52 17.00
N ASP A 208 2.10 22.68 16.10
CA ASP A 208 2.20 23.80 15.17
C ASP A 208 1.34 23.50 13.93
N PHE A 209 0.54 24.47 13.51
CA PHE A 209 -0.47 24.31 12.48
C PHE A 209 -0.45 25.51 11.53
N GLU A 210 -0.84 25.28 10.27
CA GLU A 210 -0.95 26.36 9.29
C GLU A 210 -1.93 27.43 9.79
N SER A 211 -1.50 28.69 9.79
CA SER A 211 -2.30 29.82 10.25
C SER A 211 -3.61 29.93 9.46
N ASN A 212 -4.72 30.17 10.15
CA ASN A 212 -6.07 30.22 9.59
C ASN A 212 -6.51 28.92 8.88
N SER A 213 -5.99 27.76 9.30
CA SER A 213 -6.45 26.45 8.85
C SER A 213 -7.36 25.75 9.86
N ILE A 214 -8.16 24.81 9.38
CA ILE A 214 -8.87 23.83 10.20
C ILE A 214 -8.25 22.46 10.02
N GLN A 215 -7.75 21.89 11.12
CA GLN A 215 -7.34 20.50 11.19
C GLN A 215 -8.42 19.63 11.82
N ASN A 216 -8.75 18.52 11.16
CA ASN A 216 -9.53 17.44 11.74
C ASN A 216 -8.63 16.47 12.52
N ILE A 217 -9.07 16.07 13.71
CA ILE A 217 -8.39 15.09 14.57
C ILE A 217 -9.33 13.89 14.71
N TYR A 218 -8.93 12.74 14.18
CA TYR A 218 -9.71 11.50 14.27
C TYR A 218 -8.96 10.44 15.06
N ILE A 219 -9.69 9.75 15.93
CA ILE A 219 -9.12 8.71 16.79
C ILE A 219 -9.43 7.34 16.17
N ALA A 220 -8.42 6.50 16.04
CA ALA A 220 -8.54 5.15 15.51
C ALA A 220 -8.01 4.12 16.52
N LYS A 221 -8.66 2.96 16.61
CA LYS A 221 -8.17 1.81 17.38
C LYS A 221 -7.84 0.65 16.47
N THR A 222 -6.77 -0.07 16.78
CA THR A 222 -6.48 -1.36 16.15
C THR A 222 -7.30 -2.44 16.84
N ILE A 223 -8.03 -3.22 16.06
CA ILE A 223 -8.76 -4.40 16.51
C ILE A 223 -8.26 -5.64 15.75
N LEU A 224 -8.26 -6.79 16.41
CA LEU A 224 -7.98 -8.07 15.76
C LEU A 224 -9.29 -8.65 15.24
N GLU A 225 -9.47 -8.66 13.92
CA GLU A 225 -10.63 -9.26 13.26
C GLU A 225 -10.16 -10.38 12.33
N LYS A 226 -10.59 -11.62 12.60
CA LYS A 226 -10.22 -12.82 11.81
C LYS A 226 -8.71 -12.95 11.62
N GLU A 227 -7.97 -12.86 12.73
CA GLU A 227 -6.50 -12.95 12.82
C GLU A 227 -5.75 -11.85 12.03
N LYS A 228 -6.43 -10.77 11.63
CA LYS A 228 -5.81 -9.60 11.00
C LYS A 228 -6.06 -8.35 11.82
N GLU A 229 -5.01 -7.57 12.01
CA GLU A 229 -5.13 -6.21 12.55
C GLU A 229 -5.87 -5.31 11.55
N THR A 230 -6.97 -4.73 11.99
CA THR A 230 -7.72 -3.73 11.24
C THR A 230 -7.87 -2.46 12.07
N LYS A 231 -7.76 -1.29 11.43
CA LYS A 231 -8.03 0.00 12.09
C LYS A 231 -9.53 0.31 12.00
N LYS A 232 -10.13 0.70 13.13
CA LYS A 232 -11.52 1.14 13.24
C LYS A 232 -11.58 2.53 13.87
N LEU A 233 -12.42 3.42 13.35
CA LEU A 233 -12.67 4.73 13.96
C LEU A 233 -13.32 4.56 15.34
N VAL A 234 -12.87 5.36 16.29
CA VAL A 234 -13.57 5.60 17.56
C VAL A 234 -14.73 6.53 17.25
N GLY A 235 -15.94 6.20 17.73
CA GLY A 235 -17.15 7.02 17.56
C GLY A 235 -17.52 7.76 18.85
N THR A 236 -18.51 8.65 18.79
CA THR A 236 -18.94 9.53 19.89
C THR A 236 -19.11 8.81 21.24
N LYS A 237 -19.74 7.62 21.21
CA LYS A 237 -20.04 6.79 22.40
C LYS A 237 -18.80 6.15 23.04
N GLU A 238 -17.69 6.08 22.32
CA GLU A 238 -16.39 5.67 22.84
C GLU A 238 -15.51 6.89 23.19
N PHE A 239 -15.58 7.97 22.39
CA PHE A 239 -14.80 9.19 22.55
C PHE A 239 -15.15 9.99 23.81
N LEU A 240 -16.43 10.26 24.08
CA LEU A 240 -16.82 11.12 25.21
C LEU A 240 -16.43 10.53 26.57
N PRO A 241 -16.56 9.21 26.82
CA PRO A 241 -16.01 8.59 28.03
C PRO A 241 -14.48 8.65 28.12
N LEU A 242 -13.73 8.61 27.00
CA LEU A 242 -12.27 8.71 27.01
C LEU A 242 -11.78 10.06 27.54
N ILE A 243 -12.46 11.16 27.20
CA ILE A 243 -12.16 12.49 27.74
C ILE A 243 -12.78 12.73 29.14
N SER A 244 -13.31 11.68 29.80
CA SER A 244 -13.93 11.73 31.13
C SER A 244 -15.16 12.66 31.24
N SER A 245 -15.86 12.89 30.13
CA SER A 245 -17.04 13.75 30.10
C SER A 245 -18.25 13.12 30.80
N LYS A 246 -18.80 13.79 31.82
CA LYS A 246 -20.06 13.41 32.50
C LYS A 246 -21.29 13.97 31.75
N ILE A 247 -21.30 13.76 30.44
CA ILE A 247 -22.37 14.20 29.54
C ILE A 247 -23.73 13.64 29.99
N PRO A 248 -24.82 14.46 29.98
CA PRO A 248 -26.15 14.01 30.37
C PRO A 248 -26.65 12.83 29.53
N ASP A 249 -27.27 11.90 30.23
CA ASP A 249 -27.78 10.61 29.74
C ASP A 249 -28.72 10.75 28.52
N ILE A 250 -29.55 11.80 28.53
CA ILE A 250 -30.48 12.16 27.44
C ILE A 250 -29.74 12.64 26.18
N LEU A 251 -28.68 13.44 26.37
CA LEU A 251 -27.84 13.92 25.28
C LEU A 251 -27.06 12.74 24.69
N PHE A 252 -26.36 11.96 25.53
CA PHE A 252 -25.54 10.82 25.10
C PHE A 252 -26.30 9.79 24.25
N ARG A 253 -27.58 9.55 24.57
CA ARG A 253 -28.45 8.67 23.77
C ARG A 253 -28.90 9.28 22.44
N SER A 254 -29.01 10.60 22.34
CA SER A 254 -29.42 11.32 21.13
C SER A 254 -28.28 11.58 20.13
N LEU A 255 -27.02 11.29 20.48
CA LEU A 255 -25.86 11.52 19.62
C LEU A 255 -25.60 10.35 18.66
N SER A 256 -25.34 10.69 17.39
CA SER A 256 -24.90 9.75 16.36
C SER A 256 -23.45 9.28 16.62
N PRO A 257 -23.01 8.16 16.02
CA PRO A 257 -21.62 7.71 16.11
C PRO A 257 -20.59 8.68 15.53
N GLU A 258 -20.98 9.50 14.55
CA GLU A 258 -20.15 10.50 13.89
C GLU A 258 -19.97 11.76 14.76
N TYR A 259 -18.73 12.14 14.94
CA TYR A 259 -18.32 13.45 15.46
C TYR A 259 -17.13 13.96 14.65
N MET A 260 -16.82 15.24 14.82
CA MET A 260 -15.58 15.85 14.36
C MET A 260 -14.95 16.54 15.56
N LEU A 261 -13.73 16.15 15.91
CA LEU A 261 -12.86 16.92 16.79
C LEU A 261 -11.89 17.68 15.88
N GLY A 262 -11.57 18.92 16.20
CA GLY A 262 -10.60 19.66 15.42
C GLY A 262 -10.04 20.87 16.13
N ILE A 263 -9.12 21.53 15.43
CA ILE A 263 -8.47 22.76 15.87
C ILE A 263 -8.56 23.75 14.71
N HIS A 264 -8.96 24.97 15.03
CA HIS A 264 -8.90 26.12 14.15
C HIS A 264 -7.75 27.03 14.61
N SER A 265 -6.78 27.26 13.75
CA SER A 265 -5.56 27.99 14.11
C SER A 265 -5.71 29.49 13.90
N TRP A 266 -6.49 30.12 14.78
CA TRP A 266 -6.84 31.54 14.76
C TRP A 266 -6.52 32.20 16.11
N ASN A 267 -5.55 33.12 16.10
CA ASN A 267 -4.98 33.74 17.31
C ASN A 267 -4.62 32.69 18.39
N GLY A 268 -3.92 31.64 17.96
CA GLY A 268 -3.66 30.43 18.76
C GLY A 268 -4.50 29.24 18.30
N ASN A 269 -4.36 28.12 18.99
CA ASN A 269 -5.08 26.88 18.67
C ASN A 269 -6.44 26.89 19.35
N GLN A 270 -7.51 27.04 18.56
CA GLN A 270 -8.90 27.09 19.03
C GLN A 270 -9.55 25.71 18.82
N PRO A 271 -9.68 24.88 19.87
CA PRO A 271 -10.29 23.57 19.75
C PRO A 271 -11.80 23.70 19.45
N PHE A 272 -12.34 22.69 18.78
CA PHE A 272 -13.78 22.57 18.57
C PHE A 272 -14.23 21.11 18.50
N ILE A 273 -15.50 20.89 18.84
CA ILE A 273 -16.21 19.62 18.67
C ILE A 273 -17.48 19.89 17.86
N ILE A 274 -17.73 19.05 16.87
CA ILE A 274 -19.01 18.97 16.18
C ILE A 274 -19.61 17.59 16.46
N LEU A 275 -20.79 17.57 17.04
CA LEU A 275 -21.54 16.34 17.35
C LEU A 275 -22.76 16.27 16.43
N LYS A 276 -22.99 15.10 15.82
CA LYS A 276 -24.25 14.81 15.13
C LYS A 276 -25.31 14.33 16.12
N THR A 277 -26.55 14.73 15.92
CA THR A 277 -27.70 14.25 16.71
C THR A 277 -28.79 13.64 15.83
N GLU A 278 -29.41 12.58 16.36
CA GLU A 278 -30.55 11.85 15.81
C GLU A 278 -31.89 12.34 16.39
N SER A 279 -31.87 13.20 17.41
CA SER A 279 -33.05 13.79 18.05
C SER A 279 -32.74 15.17 18.61
N TYR A 280 -33.19 16.19 17.89
CA TYR A 280 -32.96 17.60 18.21
C TYR A 280 -33.46 17.97 19.62
N GLU A 281 -34.67 17.54 19.98
CA GLU A 281 -35.34 17.90 21.22
C GLU A 281 -34.59 17.36 22.44
N ASN A 282 -34.14 16.10 22.36
CA ASN A 282 -33.33 15.46 23.38
C ASN A 282 -31.91 16.07 23.46
N ALA A 283 -31.32 16.43 22.31
CA ALA A 283 -30.01 17.07 22.29
C ALA A 283 -30.05 18.50 22.86
N PHE A 284 -31.07 19.29 22.53
CA PHE A 284 -31.26 20.64 23.04
C PHE A 284 -31.49 20.66 24.56
N ALA A 285 -32.45 19.86 25.05
CA ALA A 285 -32.70 19.71 26.49
C ALA A 285 -31.47 19.15 27.22
N GLY A 286 -30.76 18.21 26.57
CA GLY A 286 -29.52 17.64 27.05
C GLY A 286 -28.39 18.67 27.21
N MET A 287 -28.15 19.51 26.19
CA MET A 287 -27.14 20.58 26.23
C MET A 287 -27.45 21.59 27.36
N LEU A 288 -28.70 22.05 27.48
CA LEU A 288 -29.11 22.93 28.58
C LEU A 288 -28.88 22.30 29.97
N SER A 289 -29.13 20.99 30.12
CA SER A 289 -28.83 20.29 31.37
C SER A 289 -27.33 20.13 31.63
N TRP A 290 -26.50 20.15 30.56
CA TRP A 290 -25.06 19.98 30.63
C TRP A 290 -24.32 21.28 30.98
N GLU A 291 -24.90 22.45 30.71
CA GLU A 291 -24.31 23.78 30.98
C GLU A 291 -23.64 23.90 32.36
N LYS A 292 -24.21 23.25 33.38
CA LYS A 292 -23.69 23.23 34.76
C LYS A 292 -22.30 22.58 34.92
N ASN A 293 -21.96 21.61 34.07
CA ASN A 293 -20.77 20.75 34.21
C ASN A 293 -19.87 20.74 32.96
N ILE A 294 -20.41 21.12 31.79
CA ILE A 294 -19.74 21.01 30.46
C ILE A 294 -18.33 21.61 30.44
N ALA A 295 -18.14 22.73 31.13
CA ALA A 295 -16.87 23.44 31.21
C ALA A 295 -15.78 22.65 31.97
N GLY A 296 -16.17 21.90 33.00
CA GLY A 296 -15.30 20.95 33.69
C GLY A 296 -15.11 19.65 32.91
N ASP A 297 -16.21 19.10 32.36
CA ASP A 297 -16.22 17.85 31.59
C ASP A 297 -15.40 17.91 30.30
N LEU A 298 -15.25 19.10 29.70
CA LEU A 298 -14.46 19.33 28.49
C LEU A 298 -13.14 20.07 28.77
N SER A 299 -12.74 20.24 30.03
CA SER A 299 -11.53 20.98 30.42
C SER A 299 -10.22 20.43 29.82
N ALA A 300 -10.18 19.14 29.48
CA ALA A 300 -9.07 18.52 28.76
C ALA A 300 -8.93 19.01 27.31
N LEU A 301 -10.04 19.40 26.68
CA LEU A 301 -10.10 19.95 25.33
C LEU A 301 -10.00 21.48 25.34
N PHE A 302 -10.65 22.12 26.31
CA PHE A 302 -10.69 23.57 26.49
C PHE A 302 -9.90 23.93 27.75
N PRO A 303 -8.56 23.97 27.70
CA PRO A 303 -7.76 24.34 28.85
C PRO A 303 -8.07 25.80 29.24
N ARG A 304 -8.33 26.05 30.52
CA ARG A 304 -8.36 27.43 31.02
C ARG A 304 -6.94 27.98 31.05
N ASN A 305 -6.77 29.21 30.58
CA ASN A 305 -5.62 30.06 30.91
C ASN A 305 -5.70 30.50 32.39
N ILE A 306 -5.60 29.55 33.32
CA ILE A 306 -5.38 29.86 34.72
C ILE A 306 -3.89 30.21 34.86
N PRO A 307 -3.52 31.43 35.30
CA PRO A 307 -2.14 31.73 35.64
C PRO A 307 -1.64 30.70 36.66
N PRO A 308 -0.39 30.22 36.58
CA PRO A 308 0.12 29.26 37.55
C PRO A 308 0.00 29.85 38.96
N LEU A 309 -0.77 29.19 39.82
CA LEU A 309 -0.99 29.58 41.21
C LEU A 309 0.31 29.41 42.01
N THR A 310 1.20 30.40 41.92
CA THR A 310 2.35 30.56 42.81
C THR A 310 1.92 31.09 44.17
N GLN A 311 1.10 30.32 44.88
CA GLN A 311 0.95 30.36 46.34
C GLN A 311 0.10 29.18 46.82
N GLU A 312 0.45 28.67 48.00
CA GLU A 312 -0.26 27.57 48.67
C GLU A 312 -1.65 28.04 49.11
N ILE A 313 -2.66 27.85 48.26
CA ILE A 313 -4.06 27.98 48.65
C ILE A 313 -4.62 26.58 48.82
N THR A 314 -5.05 26.25 50.04
CA THR A 314 -5.91 25.09 50.36
C THR A 314 -7.34 25.32 49.84
N ALA A 315 -7.45 25.65 48.56
CA ALA A 315 -8.71 25.82 47.86
C ALA A 315 -9.34 24.45 47.65
N THR A 316 -10.56 24.27 48.15
CA THR A 316 -11.38 23.12 47.73
C THR A 316 -11.68 23.26 46.24
N THR A 317 -11.91 22.14 45.55
CA THR A 317 -12.05 22.07 44.09
C THR A 317 -13.10 23.05 43.52
N GLU A 318 -14.11 23.40 44.32
CA GLU A 318 -15.17 24.37 43.99
C GLU A 318 -14.65 25.81 43.84
N GLN A 319 -13.67 26.24 44.65
CA GLN A 319 -13.15 27.61 44.63
C GLN A 319 -12.28 27.92 43.41
N VAL A 320 -11.63 26.91 42.82
CA VAL A 320 -10.82 27.07 41.59
C VAL A 320 -11.68 27.00 40.32
N LEU A 321 -12.89 26.43 40.40
CA LEU A 321 -13.82 26.21 39.28
C LEU A 321 -15.02 27.18 39.29
N SER A 322 -14.94 28.28 40.03
CA SER A 322 -16.02 29.27 40.12
C SER A 322 -16.16 30.06 38.81
N TYR A 323 -16.86 29.49 37.83
CA TYR A 323 -17.34 30.23 36.67
C TYR A 323 -18.32 31.29 37.17
N LYS A 324 -17.90 32.55 37.10
CA LYS A 324 -18.56 33.70 37.73
C LYS A 324 -19.90 34.09 37.08
N LYS A 325 -20.34 33.32 36.10
CA LYS A 325 -21.53 33.53 35.28
C LYS A 325 -22.10 32.18 34.83
N ASP A 326 -23.44 32.09 34.81
CA ASP A 326 -24.15 31.08 34.03
C ASP A 326 -23.95 31.32 32.52
N PHE A 327 -24.35 30.36 31.69
CA PHE A 327 -24.41 30.55 30.25
C PHE A 327 -25.42 31.66 29.88
N GLU A 328 -24.98 32.58 29.02
CA GLU A 328 -25.79 33.68 28.48
C GLU A 328 -26.12 33.45 27.00
N ASP A 329 -27.24 34.03 26.55
CA ASP A 329 -27.63 34.02 25.13
C ASP A 329 -26.82 35.06 24.35
N VAL A 330 -26.27 34.63 23.22
CA VAL A 330 -25.49 35.43 22.27
C VAL A 330 -25.96 35.12 20.85
N LEU A 331 -25.90 36.10 19.95
CA LEU A 331 -26.20 35.90 18.53
C LEU A 331 -24.90 35.90 17.72
N VAL A 332 -24.58 34.78 17.08
CA VAL A 332 -23.39 34.63 16.21
C VAL A 332 -23.87 34.27 14.81
N LYS A 333 -23.51 35.07 13.78
CA LYS A 333 -23.93 34.83 12.38
C LYS A 333 -25.46 34.60 12.21
N ASN A 334 -26.28 35.30 13.00
CA ASN A 334 -27.73 35.10 13.08
C ASN A 334 -28.16 33.67 13.48
N LYS A 335 -27.41 33.05 14.41
CA LYS A 335 -27.72 31.78 15.07
C LYS A 335 -27.74 31.95 16.58
N ASP A 336 -28.78 31.38 17.20
CA ASP A 336 -28.90 31.30 18.65
C ASP A 336 -27.72 30.50 19.21
N THR A 337 -27.03 31.10 20.17
CA THR A 337 -25.75 30.61 20.66
C THR A 337 -25.70 30.83 22.18
N ARG A 338 -25.18 29.85 22.91
CA ARG A 338 -25.03 29.90 24.37
C ARG A 338 -23.54 30.05 24.68
N ALA A 339 -23.17 31.08 25.44
CA ALA A 339 -21.78 31.38 25.77
C ALA A 339 -21.54 31.40 27.28
N LEU A 340 -20.43 30.80 27.70
CA LEU A 340 -19.90 30.86 29.05
C LEU A 340 -18.68 31.78 29.06
N ARG A 341 -18.68 32.76 29.96
CA ARG A 341 -17.56 33.71 30.13
C ARG A 341 -16.70 33.38 31.33
N ASP A 342 -15.43 33.77 31.23
CA ASP A 342 -14.49 33.73 32.35
C ASP A 342 -14.66 34.95 33.28
N GLU A 343 -13.75 35.10 34.25
CA GLU A 343 -13.78 36.23 35.19
C GLU A 343 -13.40 37.58 34.55
N ASN A 344 -12.72 37.56 33.40
CA ASN A 344 -12.33 38.75 32.63
C ASN A 344 -13.46 39.21 31.69
N GLY A 345 -14.49 38.39 31.49
CA GLY A 345 -15.58 38.63 30.55
C GLY A 345 -15.29 38.12 29.13
N GLU A 346 -14.17 37.42 28.93
CA GLU A 346 -13.86 36.73 27.68
C GLU A 346 -14.68 35.45 27.56
N ILE A 347 -14.95 35.01 26.33
CA ILE A 347 -15.68 33.77 26.08
C ILE A 347 -14.71 32.61 26.29
N PHE A 348 -15.05 31.70 27.21
CA PHE A 348 -14.26 30.50 27.49
C PHE A 348 -14.80 29.27 26.73
N LEU A 349 -16.13 29.14 26.66
CA LEU A 349 -16.80 28.08 25.93
C LEU A 349 -18.06 28.65 25.27
N ILE A 350 -18.30 28.28 24.02
CA ILE A 350 -19.47 28.71 23.27
C ILE A 350 -20.03 27.55 22.46
N TYR A 351 -21.36 27.41 22.44
CA TYR A 351 -22.01 26.37 21.66
C TYR A 351 -23.27 26.87 20.95
N SER A 352 -23.58 26.25 19.81
CA SER A 352 -24.81 26.50 19.04
C SER A 352 -25.34 25.20 18.43
N LEU A 353 -26.66 25.15 18.24
CA LEU A 353 -27.33 24.13 17.43
C LEU A 353 -27.82 24.80 16.15
N PRO A 354 -26.96 24.96 15.11
CA PRO A 354 -27.30 25.73 13.91
C PRO A 354 -28.44 25.14 13.07
N ASP A 355 -28.79 23.88 13.32
CA ASP A 355 -29.83 23.08 12.70
C ASP A 355 -30.22 21.90 13.60
N LYS A 356 -31.17 21.09 13.14
CA LYS A 356 -31.74 19.98 13.92
C LYS A 356 -30.79 18.81 14.18
N GLU A 357 -29.68 18.70 13.46
CA GLU A 357 -28.84 17.49 13.45
C GLU A 357 -27.40 17.73 13.91
N THR A 358 -27.08 18.94 14.36
CA THR A 358 -25.70 19.40 14.58
C THR A 358 -25.58 20.22 15.85
N VAL A 359 -24.63 19.86 16.72
CA VAL A 359 -24.18 20.69 17.85
C VAL A 359 -22.73 21.08 17.59
N ILE A 360 -22.40 22.37 17.67
CA ILE A 360 -21.03 22.88 17.59
C ILE A 360 -20.65 23.42 18.97
N ILE A 361 -19.48 23.04 19.50
CA ILE A 361 -18.88 23.54 20.75
C ILE A 361 -17.46 24.00 20.43
N THR A 362 -17.07 25.22 20.84
CA THR A 362 -15.72 25.77 20.64
C THR A 362 -15.36 26.79 21.72
N SER A 363 -14.15 27.34 21.68
CA SER A 363 -13.63 28.33 22.62
C SER A 363 -14.06 29.78 22.31
N ASN A 364 -14.28 30.16 21.05
CA ASN A 364 -14.53 31.56 20.69
C ASN A 364 -15.48 31.79 19.49
N THR A 365 -15.96 33.03 19.36
CA THR A 365 -16.91 33.48 18.34
C THR A 365 -16.37 33.40 16.91
N ASP A 366 -15.08 33.66 16.70
CA ASP A 366 -14.45 33.63 15.38
C ASP A 366 -14.42 32.21 14.83
N THR A 367 -14.03 31.25 15.67
CA THR A 367 -14.03 29.82 15.31
C THR A 367 -15.45 29.33 15.07
N LEU A 368 -16.42 29.69 15.93
CA LEU A 368 -17.82 29.35 15.67
C LEU A 368 -18.30 29.92 14.32
N SER A 369 -17.93 31.16 14.01
CA SER A 369 -18.28 31.83 12.75
C SER A 369 -17.71 31.11 11.51
N GLU A 370 -16.44 30.70 11.54
CA GLU A 370 -15.81 29.94 10.45
C GLU A 370 -16.41 28.53 10.31
N LEU A 371 -16.67 27.85 11.42
CA LEU A 371 -17.32 26.53 11.42
C LEU A 371 -18.73 26.59 10.81
N LEU A 372 -19.50 27.64 11.12
CA LEU A 372 -20.83 27.88 10.54
C LEU A 372 -20.77 28.17 9.02
N ASP A 373 -19.81 28.99 8.59
CA ASP A 373 -19.59 29.29 7.17
C ASP A 373 -19.18 28.01 6.40
N ARG A 374 -18.24 27.22 6.94
CA ARG A 374 -17.82 25.94 6.34
C ARG A 374 -18.93 24.88 6.34
N LEU A 375 -19.73 24.77 7.39
CA LEU A 375 -20.89 23.86 7.45
C LEU A 375 -21.93 24.23 6.37
N THR A 376 -22.13 25.52 6.14
CA THR A 376 -23.03 26.02 5.08
C THR A 376 -22.48 25.68 3.69
N ARG A 377 -21.18 25.92 3.44
CA ARG A 377 -20.52 25.56 2.18
C ARG A 377 -20.53 24.05 1.92
N SER A 378 -20.23 23.22 2.92
CA SER A 378 -20.17 21.76 2.76
C SER A 378 -21.53 21.13 2.45
N ARG A 379 -22.63 21.75 2.91
CA ARG A 379 -24.00 21.37 2.56
C ARG A 379 -24.41 21.75 1.15
N ALA A 380 -23.95 22.89 0.64
CA ALA A 380 -24.24 23.33 -0.73
C ALA A 380 -23.55 22.47 -1.81
N VAL A 381 -22.61 21.60 -1.42
CA VAL A 381 -21.84 20.70 -2.31
C VAL A 381 -22.32 19.24 -2.23
N ARG A 382 -23.28 18.93 -1.34
CA ARG A 382 -23.92 17.60 -1.20
C ARG A 382 -25.28 17.58 -1.89
#